data_AF-A0AB37DI85-F1
#
_entry.id   AF-A0AB37DI85-F1
#
_cell.length_a   1.000
_cell.length_b   1.000
_cell.length_c   1.000
_cell.angle_alpha   90.00
_cell.angle_beta   90.00
_cell.angle_gamma   90.00
#
_symmetry.space_group_name_H-M   'P 1'
#
loop_
_entity.id
_entity.type
_entity.pdbx_description
1 polymer ?
#
loop_
_entity_poly.entity_id
_entity_poly.type
_entity_poly.pdbx_seq_one_letter_code
_entity_poly.pdbx_strand_id
1 'polypeptide(L)'
;MMKTKITLISAATLMSIVPLFALNNTAQAADNSVKKTVMHTAIVYDKDGNRTSQKYNAYSTVTVDSKPIAINDDQYYKILGKDQYLKTTNIDGVTRKITHNTYIYKSSSARTSYRGRWKLYRGETITTYGSSYKFKNGKSYFRVGGPRKQYIKSYNLGPVVNSDVESTSAVATVVRRAHVWTEIGPNKFENKLSDLKVGTKVLVDRLEYNRLSENSPQDEDTGMNFRYYHIKGTKNWISEEDVKVNKKVPFHNYNKEHYTYITFPKDTDVYNADGTIQDHNGQKISKQKGQLKVDKFVYIWVPSENKAELFYHLVGTSFYASTTPTAHWSTINVGHDAYVKASDVKFVYGVKLTPSNTDAEAQAAAQKNKLN
;
A
#
# COMPACT_ATOMS: atom_id res chain seq x y z
N MET A 1 -50.38 -51.46 -44.44
CA MET A 1 -49.65 -52.23 -45.47
C MET A 1 -49.21 -51.28 -46.58
N MET A 2 -47.89 -51.22 -46.81
CA MET A 2 -47.16 -50.86 -48.04
C MET A 2 -47.70 -49.80 -49.03
N LYS A 3 -46.86 -48.79 -49.30
CA LYS A 3 -46.33 -48.33 -50.62
C LYS A 3 -45.80 -46.90 -50.43
N THR A 4 -44.49 -46.63 -50.30
CA THR A 4 -43.41 -46.57 -51.32
C THR A 4 -43.70 -45.67 -52.52
N LYS A 5 -43.05 -44.48 -52.55
CA LYS A 5 -42.11 -43.96 -53.59
C LYS A 5 -42.07 -42.41 -53.54
N ILE A 6 -40.93 -41.82 -53.15
CA ILE A 6 -39.91 -41.15 -54.01
C ILE A 6 -40.45 -39.89 -54.69
N THR A 7 -39.87 -38.71 -54.41
CA THR A 7 -39.15 -37.86 -55.39
C THR A 7 -38.31 -36.80 -54.64
N LEU A 8 -37.01 -36.78 -54.94
CA LEU A 8 -36.04 -35.72 -54.60
C LEU A 8 -36.43 -34.40 -55.31
N ILE A 9 -36.02 -33.25 -54.77
CA ILE A 9 -35.30 -32.21 -55.55
C ILE A 9 -34.45 -31.38 -54.58
N SER A 10 -33.18 -31.25 -54.96
CA SER A 10 -32.10 -30.50 -54.32
C SER A 10 -32.36 -28.99 -54.21
N ALA A 11 -31.77 -28.37 -53.19
CA ALA A 11 -31.08 -27.08 -53.35
C ALA A 11 -30.07 -26.90 -52.22
N ALA A 12 -28.83 -26.63 -52.60
CA ALA A 12 -27.68 -26.43 -51.73
C ALA A 12 -27.83 -25.18 -50.86
N THR A 13 -27.48 -25.28 -49.58
CA THR A 13 -27.17 -24.13 -48.73
C THR A 13 -25.87 -24.36 -47.97
N LEU A 14 -24.97 -23.38 -48.17
CA LEU A 14 -23.68 -23.08 -47.57
C LEU A 14 -23.20 -23.94 -46.40
N MET A 15 -22.01 -24.53 -46.54
CA MET A 15 -21.13 -24.78 -45.40
C MET A 15 -20.58 -23.45 -44.90
N SER A 16 -21.25 -22.82 -43.94
CA SER A 16 -20.62 -21.82 -43.09
C SER A 16 -19.85 -22.54 -41.98
N ILE A 17 -18.53 -22.47 -42.09
CA ILE A 17 -17.58 -22.81 -41.03
C ILE A 17 -17.96 -21.94 -39.84
N VAL A 18 -18.42 -22.56 -38.75
CA VAL A 18 -18.58 -21.91 -37.45
C VAL A 18 -17.18 -21.53 -36.99
N PRO A 19 -16.83 -20.25 -36.79
CA PRO A 19 -15.63 -19.91 -36.06
C PRO A 19 -15.82 -20.40 -34.63
N LEU A 20 -14.97 -21.32 -34.17
CA LEU A 20 -14.80 -21.56 -32.75
C LEU A 20 -14.40 -20.23 -32.13
N PHE A 21 -15.34 -19.58 -31.43
CA PHE A 21 -15.00 -18.53 -30.49
C PHE A 21 -14.09 -19.18 -29.43
N ALA A 22 -12.80 -18.89 -29.53
CA ALA A 22 -11.88 -19.09 -28.43
C ALA A 22 -12.45 -18.36 -27.22
N LEU A 23 -12.83 -19.14 -26.21
CA LEU A 23 -13.11 -18.66 -24.86
C LEU A 23 -11.83 -18.00 -24.34
N ASN A 24 -11.72 -16.69 -24.55
CA ASN A 24 -10.86 -15.86 -23.75
C ASN A 24 -11.43 -15.89 -22.33
N ASN A 25 -10.92 -16.82 -21.52
CA ASN A 25 -10.92 -16.63 -20.07
C ASN A 25 -9.97 -15.47 -19.78
N THR A 26 -10.44 -14.25 -20.02
CA THR A 26 -9.98 -13.11 -19.22
C THR A 26 -10.37 -13.46 -17.80
N ALA A 27 -9.38 -13.88 -17.01
CA ALA A 27 -9.51 -13.88 -15.57
C ALA A 27 -9.99 -12.48 -15.18
N GLN A 28 -11.26 -12.38 -14.84
CA GLN A 28 -11.89 -11.18 -14.35
C GLN A 28 -11.12 -10.80 -13.09
N ALA A 29 -10.25 -9.80 -13.21
CA ALA A 29 -9.58 -9.21 -12.07
C ALA A 29 -10.68 -8.87 -11.06
N ALA A 30 -10.64 -9.49 -9.88
CA ALA A 30 -11.61 -9.24 -8.83
C ALA A 30 -11.78 -7.72 -8.66
N ASP A 31 -13.03 -7.26 -8.61
CA ASP A 31 -13.43 -5.87 -8.44
C ASP A 31 -12.68 -5.25 -7.24
N ASN A 32 -11.52 -4.64 -7.49
CA ASN A 32 -10.70 -4.01 -6.46
C ASN A 32 -11.25 -2.62 -6.08
N SER A 33 -12.47 -2.29 -6.50
CA SER A 33 -13.09 -0.99 -6.30
C SER A 33 -14.45 -1.10 -5.62
N VAL A 34 -14.81 -0.08 -4.84
CA VAL A 34 -16.06 -0.01 -4.09
C VAL A 34 -16.66 1.38 -4.20
N LYS A 35 -17.99 1.46 -4.33
CA LYS A 35 -18.72 2.73 -4.26
C LYS A 35 -18.92 3.12 -2.80
N LYS A 36 -18.51 4.33 -2.44
CA LYS A 36 -18.60 4.89 -1.10
C LYS A 36 -19.29 6.25 -1.15
N THR A 37 -20.03 6.59 -0.09
CA THR A 37 -20.62 7.92 0.07
C THR A 37 -19.72 8.80 0.91
N VAL A 38 -19.39 9.99 0.41
CA VAL A 38 -18.66 11.01 1.17
C VAL A 38 -19.60 11.58 2.23
N MET A 39 -19.33 11.41 3.52
CA MET A 39 -20.24 11.82 4.60
C MET A 39 -19.92 13.22 5.13
N HIS A 40 -18.69 13.69 4.99
CA HIS A 40 -18.23 15.05 5.27
C HIS A 40 -17.45 15.58 4.06
N THR A 41 -17.54 16.88 3.74
CA THR A 41 -16.80 17.46 2.61
C THR A 41 -15.33 17.05 2.70
N ALA A 42 -14.85 16.37 1.66
CA ALA A 42 -13.55 15.74 1.63
C ALA A 42 -12.62 16.52 0.71
N ILE A 43 -11.53 17.04 1.28
CA ILE A 43 -10.43 17.65 0.51
C ILE A 43 -9.66 16.51 -0.17
N VAL A 44 -9.26 16.73 -1.41
CA VAL A 44 -8.41 15.82 -2.17
C VAL A 44 -6.95 16.04 -1.78
N TYR A 45 -6.25 14.95 -1.53
CA TYR A 45 -4.81 14.91 -1.29
C TYR A 45 -4.10 14.24 -2.47
N ASP A 46 -2.82 14.55 -2.66
CA ASP A 46 -1.93 13.82 -3.56
C ASP A 46 -1.34 12.58 -2.87
N LYS A 47 -0.50 11.82 -3.61
CA LYS A 47 0.13 10.58 -3.14
C LYS A 47 1.11 10.79 -1.98
N ASP A 48 1.61 12.02 -1.81
CA ASP A 48 2.60 12.39 -0.80
C ASP A 48 1.91 13.01 0.44
N GLY A 49 0.58 13.15 0.40
CA GLY A 49 -0.25 13.63 1.49
C GLY A 49 -0.40 15.15 1.53
N ASN A 50 -0.07 15.86 0.46
CA ASN A 50 -0.29 17.30 0.36
C ASN A 50 -1.73 17.60 -0.04
N ARG A 51 -2.28 18.68 0.53
CA ARG A 51 -3.63 19.14 0.23
C ARG A 51 -3.67 19.79 -1.15
N THR A 52 -4.67 19.41 -1.95
CA THR A 52 -4.98 20.08 -3.22
C THR A 52 -6.14 21.07 -3.04
N SER A 53 -6.44 21.86 -4.08
CA SER A 53 -7.61 22.74 -4.13
C SER A 53 -8.93 22.00 -4.41
N GLN A 54 -8.87 20.74 -4.85
CA GLN A 54 -10.04 19.96 -5.22
C GLN A 54 -10.74 19.36 -3.98
N LYS A 55 -12.05 19.19 -4.09
CA LYS A 55 -12.88 18.62 -3.02
C LYS A 55 -14.07 17.84 -3.56
N TYR A 56 -14.48 16.82 -2.82
CA TYR A 56 -15.73 16.12 -3.01
C TYR A 56 -16.75 16.60 -1.98
N ASN A 57 -17.93 16.99 -2.45
CA ASN A 57 -19.00 17.49 -1.59
C ASN A 57 -19.55 16.36 -0.72
N ALA A 58 -20.03 16.70 0.47
CA ALA A 58 -20.74 15.73 1.27
C ALA A 58 -22.00 15.21 0.56
N TYR A 59 -22.25 13.92 0.75
CA TYR A 59 -23.26 13.06 0.15
C TYR A 59 -23.10 12.81 -1.35
N SER A 60 -21.93 13.14 -1.91
CA SER A 60 -21.53 12.62 -3.21
C SER A 60 -21.13 11.16 -3.10
N THR A 61 -21.30 10.40 -4.19
CA THR A 61 -20.80 9.04 -4.31
C THR A 61 -19.49 9.06 -5.08
N VAL A 62 -18.50 8.33 -4.57
CA VAL A 62 -17.19 8.13 -5.20
C VAL A 62 -16.93 6.65 -5.37
N THR A 63 -16.21 6.29 -6.42
CA THR A 63 -15.66 4.93 -6.58
C THR A 63 -14.20 4.98 -6.16
N VAL A 64 -13.83 4.16 -5.19
CA VAL A 64 -12.49 4.12 -4.60
C VAL A 64 -11.93 2.71 -4.63
N ASP A 65 -10.62 2.58 -4.48
CA ASP A 65 -10.00 1.29 -4.21
C ASP A 65 -10.55 0.70 -2.90
N SER A 66 -10.74 -0.61 -2.88
CA SER A 66 -11.39 -1.33 -1.77
C SER A 66 -10.62 -1.25 -0.46
N LYS A 67 -9.29 -1.14 -0.52
CA LYS A 67 -8.41 -1.07 0.65
C LYS A 67 -7.87 0.35 0.83
N PRO A 68 -7.99 0.94 2.03
CA PRO A 68 -7.35 2.22 2.31
C PRO A 68 -5.82 2.05 2.40
N ILE A 69 -5.11 3.16 2.20
CA ILE A 69 -3.66 3.25 2.35
C ILE A 69 -3.28 4.27 3.43
N ALA A 70 -2.12 4.06 4.05
CA ALA A 70 -1.54 5.01 5.00
C ALA A 70 -0.71 6.08 4.26
N ILE A 71 -0.94 7.35 4.57
CA ILE A 71 -0.09 8.47 4.15
C ILE A 71 0.11 9.35 5.40
N ASN A 72 1.35 9.50 5.87
CA ASN A 72 1.68 10.33 7.04
C ASN A 72 0.79 10.02 8.27
N ASP A 73 0.72 8.74 8.66
CA ASP A 73 -0.09 8.20 9.77
C ASP A 73 -1.62 8.33 9.66
N ASP A 74 -2.13 8.97 8.60
CA ASP A 74 -3.55 9.07 8.28
C ASP A 74 -3.96 8.03 7.22
N GLN A 75 -5.22 7.59 7.26
CA GLN A 75 -5.76 6.60 6.31
C GLN A 75 -6.57 7.27 5.20
N TYR A 76 -6.34 6.83 3.96
CA TYR A 76 -6.94 7.40 2.75
C TYR A 76 -7.50 6.34 1.83
N TYR A 77 -8.59 6.66 1.15
CA TYR A 77 -9.03 5.94 -0.04
C TYR A 77 -8.47 6.62 -1.29
N LYS A 78 -7.88 5.84 -2.20
CA LYS A 78 -7.54 6.29 -3.55
C LYS A 78 -8.78 6.26 -4.43
N ILE A 79 -9.02 7.34 -5.18
CA ILE A 79 -10.11 7.39 -6.16
C ILE A 79 -9.74 6.53 -7.37
N LEU A 80 -10.65 5.67 -7.81
CA LEU A 80 -10.38 4.73 -8.90
C LEU A 80 -9.96 5.48 -10.17
N GLY A 81 -8.81 5.10 -10.72
CA GLY A 81 -8.27 5.68 -11.95
C GLY A 81 -7.74 7.12 -11.81
N LYS A 82 -7.57 7.63 -10.58
CA LYS A 82 -7.02 8.98 -10.32
C LYS A 82 -6.00 8.96 -9.19
N ASP A 83 -4.96 9.79 -9.29
CA ASP A 83 -4.04 10.05 -8.18
C ASP A 83 -4.63 11.08 -7.21
N GLN A 84 -5.79 10.74 -6.65
CA GLN A 84 -6.55 11.55 -5.70
C GLN A 84 -6.89 10.72 -4.48
N TYR A 85 -6.60 11.26 -3.29
CA TYR A 85 -6.72 10.54 -2.03
C TYR A 85 -7.67 11.28 -1.08
N LEU A 86 -8.65 10.57 -0.53
CA LEU A 86 -9.65 11.11 0.40
C LEU A 86 -9.49 10.46 1.77
N LYS A 87 -9.38 11.27 2.83
CA LYS A 87 -9.33 10.75 4.20
C LYS A 87 -10.54 9.85 4.49
N THR A 88 -10.28 8.65 5.01
CA THR A 88 -11.31 7.67 5.41
C THR A 88 -12.29 8.26 6.43
N THR A 89 -11.82 9.15 7.30
CA THR A 89 -12.64 9.83 8.31
C THR A 89 -13.76 10.71 7.73
N ASN A 90 -13.66 11.13 6.47
CA ASN A 90 -14.74 11.86 5.78
C ASN A 90 -15.77 10.94 5.13
N ILE A 91 -15.47 9.64 5.00
CA ILE A 91 -16.29 8.63 4.31
C ILE A 91 -16.86 7.65 5.33
N ASP A 92 -16.01 6.82 5.93
CA ASP A 92 -16.39 5.80 6.92
C ASP A 92 -16.55 6.42 8.32
N GLY A 93 -15.81 7.50 8.60
CA GLY A 93 -15.89 8.19 9.89
C GLY A 93 -15.10 7.50 11.00
N VAL A 94 -15.30 7.98 12.23
CA VAL A 94 -14.68 7.44 13.44
C VAL A 94 -15.70 7.35 14.56
N THR A 95 -15.73 6.23 15.28
CA THR A 95 -16.63 6.04 16.43
C THR A 95 -16.06 6.71 17.67
N ARG A 96 -16.90 7.48 18.35
CA ARG A 96 -16.60 8.15 19.62
C ARG A 96 -17.55 7.67 20.70
N LYS A 97 -17.06 7.61 21.94
CA LYS A 97 -17.90 7.34 23.11
C LYS A 97 -18.66 8.61 23.51
N ILE A 98 -19.92 8.49 23.86
CA ILE A 98 -20.72 9.60 24.38
C ILE A 98 -20.45 9.75 25.87
N THR A 99 -19.91 10.90 26.27
CA THR A 99 -19.53 11.19 27.66
C THR A 99 -20.64 11.86 28.44
N HIS A 100 -21.58 12.50 27.75
CA HIS A 100 -22.75 13.17 28.33
C HIS A 100 -23.97 12.92 27.47
N ASN A 101 -25.15 12.80 28.09
CA ASN A 101 -26.42 12.72 27.36
C ASN A 101 -26.52 13.87 26.36
N THR A 102 -26.87 13.58 25.12
CA THR A 102 -26.72 14.53 24.03
C THR A 102 -27.90 14.52 23.06
N TYR A 103 -28.27 15.70 22.59
CA TYR A 103 -29.30 15.88 21.58
C TYR A 103 -28.69 15.87 20.18
N ILE A 104 -29.50 15.53 19.18
CA ILE A 104 -29.12 15.67 17.77
C ILE A 104 -29.57 17.04 17.26
N TYR A 105 -28.69 17.73 16.56
CA TYR A 105 -28.89 19.10 16.08
C TYR A 105 -28.90 19.16 14.55
N LYS A 106 -29.75 20.02 14.00
CA LYS A 106 -29.68 20.45 12.58
C LYS A 106 -29.06 21.83 12.40
N SER A 107 -29.01 22.63 13.48
CA SER A 107 -28.36 23.95 13.56
C SER A 107 -28.02 24.28 15.03
N SER A 108 -27.46 25.47 15.28
CA SER A 108 -27.21 25.96 16.65
C SER A 108 -28.47 26.14 17.50
N SER A 109 -29.62 26.37 16.87
CA SER A 109 -30.90 26.69 17.52
C SER A 109 -31.96 25.60 17.36
N ALA A 110 -31.72 24.58 16.52
CA ALA A 110 -32.75 23.58 16.22
C ALA A 110 -32.24 22.14 16.33
N ARG A 111 -33.10 21.30 16.91
CA ARG A 111 -32.87 19.86 17.09
C ARG A 111 -33.44 19.04 15.92
N THR A 112 -33.00 17.80 15.83
CA THR A 112 -33.50 16.80 14.87
C THR A 112 -33.40 15.40 15.50
N SER A 113 -33.63 14.36 14.71
CA SER A 113 -33.48 12.97 15.12
C SER A 113 -32.39 12.25 14.31
N TYR A 114 -31.78 11.25 14.93
CA TYR A 114 -30.89 10.28 14.31
C TYR A 114 -31.48 8.89 14.55
N ARG A 115 -31.78 8.15 13.48
CA ARG A 115 -32.44 6.82 13.55
C ARG A 115 -33.67 6.81 14.48
N GLY A 116 -34.54 7.80 14.34
CA GLY A 116 -35.77 7.95 15.16
C GLY A 116 -35.56 8.51 16.57
N ARG A 117 -34.31 8.70 17.02
CA ARG A 117 -33.99 9.18 18.37
C ARG A 117 -33.59 10.65 18.37
N TRP A 118 -34.19 11.45 19.25
CA TRP A 118 -33.84 12.88 19.45
C TRP A 118 -32.71 13.09 20.48
N LYS A 119 -32.37 12.04 21.23
CA LYS A 119 -31.33 12.02 22.26
C LYS A 119 -30.58 10.69 22.29
N LEU A 120 -29.28 10.77 22.51
CA LEU A 120 -28.38 9.66 22.83
C LEU A 120 -27.86 9.83 24.27
N TYR A 121 -27.52 8.73 24.91
CA TYR A 121 -27.18 8.64 26.32
C TYR A 121 -25.70 8.37 26.54
N ARG A 122 -25.20 8.81 27.70
CA ARG A 122 -23.84 8.55 28.15
C ARG A 122 -23.54 7.05 28.13
N GLY A 123 -22.35 6.70 27.65
CA GLY A 123 -21.91 5.31 27.53
C GLY A 123 -22.13 4.72 26.14
N GLU A 124 -23.12 5.21 25.37
CA GLU A 124 -23.31 4.81 23.98
C GLU A 124 -22.15 5.28 23.08
N THR A 125 -22.11 4.75 21.86
CA THR A 125 -21.14 5.13 20.84
C THR A 125 -21.81 5.74 19.62
N ILE A 126 -21.09 6.61 18.91
CA ILE A 126 -21.59 7.24 17.69
C ILE A 126 -20.45 7.49 16.69
N THR A 127 -20.70 7.20 15.42
CA THR A 127 -19.79 7.53 14.32
C THR A 127 -19.86 9.03 14.02
N THR A 128 -18.69 9.66 13.97
CA THR A 128 -18.52 11.05 13.56
C THR A 128 -17.74 11.13 12.26
N TYR A 129 -18.12 12.05 11.38
CA TYR A 129 -17.50 12.22 10.07
C TYR A 129 -16.74 13.53 9.99
N GLY A 130 -15.47 13.43 9.58
CA GLY A 130 -14.56 14.54 9.37
C GLY A 130 -14.30 15.39 10.62
N SER A 131 -13.86 16.62 10.38
CA SER A 131 -13.66 17.62 11.42
C SER A 131 -14.98 18.16 11.97
N SER A 132 -14.96 18.71 13.19
CA SER A 132 -16.13 19.41 13.73
C SER A 132 -16.41 20.73 12.99
N TYR A 133 -17.68 21.09 12.85
CA TYR A 133 -18.12 22.40 12.38
C TYR A 133 -18.34 23.35 13.56
N LYS A 134 -17.88 24.60 13.43
CA LYS A 134 -18.27 25.67 14.36
C LYS A 134 -19.62 26.24 13.90
N PHE A 135 -20.64 26.13 14.75
CA PHE A 135 -21.95 26.73 14.47
C PHE A 135 -21.99 28.21 14.91
N LYS A 136 -23.05 28.93 14.51
CA LYS A 136 -23.23 30.37 14.80
C LYS A 136 -23.19 30.72 16.29
N ASN A 137 -23.47 29.76 17.18
CA ASN A 137 -23.37 29.95 18.63
C ASN A 137 -21.95 29.76 19.18
N GLY A 138 -20.94 29.69 18.32
CA GLY A 138 -19.53 29.52 18.69
C GLY A 138 -19.14 28.10 19.12
N LYS A 139 -20.10 27.18 19.24
CA LYS A 139 -19.84 25.80 19.69
C LYS A 139 -19.50 24.88 18.53
N SER A 140 -18.66 23.89 18.78
CA SER A 140 -18.23 22.90 17.78
C SER A 140 -19.13 21.67 17.78
N TYR A 141 -19.49 21.18 16.60
CA TYR A 141 -20.38 20.04 16.39
C TYR A 141 -19.82 19.08 15.35
N PHE A 142 -19.79 17.78 15.66
CA PHE A 142 -19.46 16.74 14.68
C PHE A 142 -20.69 16.32 13.89
N ARG A 143 -20.50 16.03 12.60
CA ARG A 143 -21.54 15.38 11.77
C ARG A 143 -21.61 13.91 12.15
N VAL A 144 -22.83 13.39 12.29
CA VAL A 144 -23.07 11.98 12.68
C VAL A 144 -23.95 11.20 11.70
N GLY A 145 -24.48 11.87 10.67
CA GLY A 145 -25.30 11.24 9.66
C GLY A 145 -25.75 12.23 8.58
N GLY A 146 -26.56 11.72 7.65
CA GLY A 146 -26.98 12.42 6.44
C GLY A 146 -28.00 11.64 5.61
N PRO A 147 -28.53 12.22 4.52
CA PRO A 147 -28.19 13.53 3.95
C PRO A 147 -28.76 14.72 4.75
N ARG A 148 -29.76 14.49 5.61
CA ARG A 148 -30.28 15.52 6.53
C ARG A 148 -29.19 15.98 7.51
N LYS A 149 -29.23 17.26 7.89
CA LYS A 149 -28.28 17.85 8.85
C LYS A 149 -28.41 17.19 10.22
N GLN A 150 -27.47 16.32 10.59
CA GLN A 150 -27.45 15.61 11.87
C GLN A 150 -26.08 15.80 12.54
N TYR A 151 -26.11 16.43 13.70
CA TYR A 151 -24.90 16.85 14.40
C TYR A 151 -24.99 16.65 15.91
N ILE A 152 -23.84 16.39 16.55
CA ILE A 152 -23.70 16.29 18.01
C ILE A 152 -22.65 17.28 18.48
N LYS A 153 -22.88 17.93 19.63
CA LYS A 153 -21.90 18.83 20.26
C LYS A 153 -20.62 18.07 20.61
N SER A 154 -19.49 18.61 20.22
CA SER A 154 -18.17 17.99 20.39
C SER A 154 -17.84 17.72 21.86
N TYR A 155 -18.19 18.64 22.77
CA TYR A 155 -17.97 18.50 24.22
C TYR A 155 -18.68 17.28 24.85
N ASN A 156 -19.76 16.77 24.23
CA ASN A 156 -20.48 15.60 24.73
C ASN A 156 -19.89 14.28 24.23
N LEU A 157 -18.83 14.34 23.42
CA LEU A 157 -18.14 13.20 22.85
C LEU A 157 -16.76 13.07 23.49
N GLY A 158 -16.41 11.85 23.84
CA GLY A 158 -15.10 11.47 24.32
C GLY A 158 -14.13 11.21 23.17
N PRO A 159 -12.98 10.59 23.49
CA PRO A 159 -12.01 10.17 22.49
C PRO A 159 -12.64 9.19 21.49
N VAL A 160 -11.97 9.05 20.33
CA VAL A 160 -12.29 8.01 19.36
C VAL A 160 -12.04 6.65 20.03
N VAL A 161 -13.05 5.78 20.00
CA VAL A 161 -13.02 4.46 20.62
C VAL A 161 -13.03 3.31 19.61
N ASN A 162 -13.47 3.55 18.38
CA ASN A 162 -13.40 2.62 17.25
C ASN A 162 -13.49 3.42 15.93
N SER A 163 -12.40 3.77 15.26
CA SER A 163 -12.53 3.87 13.79
C SER A 163 -13.07 2.52 13.30
N ASP A 164 -13.85 2.45 12.22
CA ASP A 164 -14.26 1.15 11.63
C ASP A 164 -13.07 0.38 11.00
N VAL A 165 -11.86 0.71 11.42
CA VAL A 165 -10.67 -0.14 11.45
C VAL A 165 -10.41 -0.37 12.93
N GLU A 166 -10.50 -1.63 13.40
CA GLU A 166 -10.24 -2.03 14.79
C GLU A 166 -9.25 -1.07 15.48
N SER A 167 -9.53 -0.65 16.71
CA SER A 167 -8.45 -0.18 17.57
C SER A 167 -7.52 -1.37 17.82
N THR A 168 -6.55 -1.50 16.93
CA THR A 168 -5.53 -2.52 16.87
C THR A 168 -4.52 -2.43 17.99
N SER A 169 -4.77 -1.56 18.97
CA SER A 169 -3.83 -1.36 20.06
C SER A 169 -3.98 -2.39 21.16
N ALA A 170 -2.87 -2.93 21.60
CA ALA A 170 -2.73 -3.90 22.67
C ALA A 170 -1.91 -3.31 23.83
N VAL A 171 -2.03 -3.92 25.01
CA VAL A 171 -1.17 -3.61 26.15
C VAL A 171 0.02 -4.56 26.09
N ALA A 172 1.21 -3.98 25.94
CA ALA A 172 2.48 -4.67 26.06
C ALA A 172 3.01 -4.48 27.49
N THR A 173 3.26 -5.58 28.18
CA THR A 173 3.88 -5.57 29.52
C THR A 173 5.34 -5.97 29.39
N VAL A 174 6.24 -5.10 29.82
CA VAL A 174 7.69 -5.34 29.81
C VAL A 174 8.04 -6.50 30.73
N VAL A 175 8.66 -7.56 30.20
CA VAL A 175 9.01 -8.79 30.95
C VAL A 175 10.49 -8.88 31.29
N ARG A 176 11.34 -8.15 30.57
CA ARG A 176 12.77 -7.96 30.85
C ARG A 176 13.16 -6.52 30.54
N ARG A 177 14.34 -6.05 30.98
CA ARG A 177 14.79 -4.67 30.71
C ARG A 177 14.74 -4.40 29.21
N ALA A 178 13.97 -3.39 28.80
CA ALA A 178 13.64 -3.17 27.40
C ALA A 178 14.21 -1.85 26.88
N HIS A 179 14.97 -1.92 25.80
CA HIS A 179 15.46 -0.73 25.11
C HIS A 179 14.33 -0.05 24.33
N VAL A 180 14.28 1.28 24.38
CA VAL A 180 13.31 2.07 23.62
C VAL A 180 14.02 2.82 22.51
N TRP A 181 13.66 2.50 21.27
CA TRP A 181 14.23 3.10 20.08
C TRP A 181 13.29 4.18 19.56
N THR A 182 13.80 5.38 19.31
CA THR A 182 13.04 6.49 18.75
C THR A 182 13.35 6.62 17.28
N GLU A 183 12.31 6.64 16.44
CA GLU A 183 12.44 6.97 15.02
C GLU A 183 12.70 8.47 14.85
N ILE A 184 13.84 8.79 14.24
CA ILE A 184 14.30 10.16 14.02
C ILE A 184 14.18 10.59 12.55
N GLY A 185 13.85 9.65 11.67
CA GLY A 185 13.61 9.86 10.26
C GLY A 185 13.19 8.53 9.61
N PRO A 186 12.84 8.52 8.32
CA PRO A 186 12.32 7.33 7.65
C PRO A 186 13.26 6.13 7.83
N ASN A 187 12.79 5.12 8.56
CA ASN A 187 13.55 3.89 8.84
C ASN A 187 14.93 4.14 9.51
N LYS A 188 15.07 5.24 10.28
CA LYS A 188 16.27 5.62 11.04
C LYS A 188 15.93 5.75 12.53
N PHE A 189 16.69 5.05 13.37
CA PHE A 189 16.37 4.90 14.79
C PHE A 189 17.57 5.24 15.68
N GLU A 190 17.28 5.84 16.82
CA GLU A 190 18.27 6.15 17.86
C GLU A 190 17.75 5.72 19.23
N ASN A 191 18.64 5.21 20.07
CA ASN A 191 18.31 4.90 21.46
C ASN A 191 18.44 6.19 22.30
N LYS A 192 17.37 7.00 22.34
CA LYS A 192 17.33 8.29 23.06
C LYS A 192 16.74 8.22 24.45
N LEU A 193 16.06 7.13 24.78
CA LEU A 193 15.28 7.00 26.00
C LEU A 193 15.91 5.98 26.93
N SER A 194 15.71 6.19 28.23
CA SER A 194 16.11 5.21 29.23
C SER A 194 15.26 3.94 29.11
N ASP A 195 15.89 2.80 29.40
CA ASP A 195 15.25 1.50 29.29
C ASP A 195 14.01 1.40 30.18
N LEU A 196 12.97 0.73 29.68
CA LEU A 196 11.79 0.44 30.48
C LEU A 196 12.09 -0.70 31.46
N LYS A 197 11.64 -0.49 32.70
CA LYS A 197 11.73 -1.49 33.77
C LYS A 197 10.69 -2.60 33.58
N VAL A 198 11.02 -3.78 34.09
CA VAL A 198 10.10 -4.92 34.17
C VAL A 198 8.79 -4.52 34.84
N GLY A 199 7.67 -4.97 34.30
CA GLY A 199 6.32 -4.66 34.76
C GLY A 199 5.72 -3.38 34.17
N THR A 200 6.51 -2.53 33.50
CA THR A 200 5.99 -1.34 32.80
C THR A 200 4.99 -1.76 31.74
N LYS A 201 3.85 -1.07 31.66
CA LYS A 201 2.80 -1.31 30.66
C LYS A 201 2.77 -0.15 29.67
N VAL A 202 2.83 -0.46 28.39
CA VAL A 202 2.70 0.51 27.29
C VAL A 202 1.62 0.07 26.31
N LEU A 203 0.99 1.04 25.66
CA LEU A 203 0.07 0.77 24.56
C LEU A 203 0.86 0.69 23.26
N VAL A 204 0.69 -0.41 22.54
CA VAL A 204 1.27 -0.63 21.22
C VAL A 204 0.17 -0.73 20.19
N ASP A 205 0.37 -0.28 18.95
CA ASP A 205 -0.68 -0.24 17.91
C ASP A 205 -0.38 -1.05 16.65
N ARG A 206 0.90 -1.37 16.40
CA ARG A 206 1.35 -2.28 15.34
C ARG A 206 2.65 -2.98 15.73
N LEU A 207 2.88 -4.14 15.12
CA LEU A 207 4.14 -4.86 15.11
C LEU A 207 4.78 -4.67 13.74
N GLU A 208 6.07 -4.38 13.68
CA GLU A 208 6.74 -4.09 12.41
C GLU A 208 8.06 -4.83 12.27
N TYR A 209 8.32 -5.31 11.06
CA TYR A 209 9.66 -5.65 10.60
C TYR A 209 10.27 -4.43 9.90
N ASN A 210 11.32 -3.83 10.48
CA ASN A 210 11.96 -2.60 9.99
C ASN A 210 13.50 -2.65 10.18
N ARG A 211 14.19 -1.50 10.06
CA ARG A 211 15.66 -1.44 10.18
C ARG A 211 16.19 -1.96 11.51
N LEU A 212 15.43 -1.82 12.61
CA LEU A 212 15.81 -2.39 13.89
C LEU A 212 15.83 -3.92 13.81
N SER A 213 14.84 -4.51 13.13
CA SER A 213 14.78 -5.95 12.86
C SER A 213 16.00 -6.43 12.09
N GLU A 214 16.38 -5.77 11.00
CA GLU A 214 17.54 -6.19 10.18
C GLU A 214 18.85 -6.25 10.97
N ASN A 215 19.00 -5.39 11.98
CA ASN A 215 20.19 -5.33 12.83
C ASN A 215 20.05 -6.14 14.12
N SER A 216 18.87 -6.72 14.38
CA SER A 216 18.62 -7.52 15.57
C SER A 216 19.15 -8.94 15.39
N PRO A 217 19.55 -9.62 16.47
CA PRO A 217 19.87 -11.05 16.43
C PRO A 217 18.71 -11.84 15.81
N GLN A 218 19.05 -12.98 15.21
CA GLN A 218 18.04 -13.97 14.84
C GLN A 218 17.64 -14.75 16.09
N ASP A 219 16.34 -14.92 16.24
CA ASP A 219 15.75 -15.90 17.14
C ASP A 219 16.29 -17.29 16.78
N GLU A 220 16.86 -17.99 17.75
CA GLU A 220 17.54 -19.28 17.51
C GLU A 220 16.56 -20.41 17.13
N ASP A 221 15.32 -20.34 17.63
CA ASP A 221 14.30 -21.37 17.39
C ASP A 221 13.64 -21.20 16.01
N THR A 222 13.43 -19.96 15.58
CA THR A 222 12.70 -19.63 14.34
C THR A 222 13.62 -19.20 13.20
N GLY A 223 14.88 -18.84 13.48
CA GLY A 223 15.82 -18.27 12.51
C GLY A 223 15.41 -16.90 11.98
N MET A 224 14.46 -16.22 12.63
CA MET A 224 13.93 -14.92 12.18
C MET A 224 14.48 -13.79 13.04
N ASN A 225 14.82 -12.66 12.42
CA ASN A 225 15.18 -11.46 13.17
C ASN A 225 13.98 -10.92 13.98
N PHE A 226 14.28 -10.31 15.13
CA PHE A 226 13.26 -9.76 16.03
C PHE A 226 12.46 -8.63 15.41
N ARG A 227 11.17 -8.57 15.74
CA ARG A 227 10.25 -7.52 15.31
C ARG A 227 10.06 -6.50 16.42
N TYR A 228 9.57 -5.32 16.07
CA TYR A 228 9.42 -4.22 17.02
C TYR A 228 7.98 -3.72 17.05
N TYR A 229 7.43 -3.56 18.25
CA TYR A 229 6.15 -2.91 18.45
C TYR A 229 6.31 -1.40 18.44
N HIS A 230 5.45 -0.71 17.69
CA HIS A 230 5.31 0.74 17.77
C HIS A 230 4.53 1.12 19.03
N ILE A 231 5.07 2.05 19.82
CA ILE A 231 4.41 2.59 21.01
C ILE A 231 3.43 3.66 20.57
N LYS A 232 2.14 3.39 20.78
CA LYS A 232 1.02 4.17 20.27
C LYS A 232 1.12 5.64 20.67
N GLY A 233 0.99 6.51 19.67
CA GLY A 233 1.01 7.97 19.86
C GLY A 233 2.39 8.56 20.13
N THR A 234 3.45 7.80 19.87
CA THR A 234 4.85 8.26 19.97
C THR A 234 5.58 7.94 18.66
N LYS A 235 6.89 8.22 18.61
CA LYS A 235 7.79 7.71 17.55
C LYS A 235 8.66 6.57 18.05
N ASN A 236 8.25 5.92 19.14
CA ASN A 236 9.09 4.99 19.87
C ASN A 236 8.70 3.54 19.59
N TRP A 237 9.70 2.67 19.73
CA TRP A 237 9.64 1.27 19.37
C TRP A 237 10.25 0.42 20.47
N ILE A 238 9.68 -0.76 20.69
CA ILE A 238 10.13 -1.73 21.68
C ILE A 238 10.20 -3.13 21.07
N SER A 239 11.24 -3.89 21.38
CA SER A 239 11.42 -5.24 20.85
C SER A 239 10.26 -6.15 21.28
N GLU A 240 9.79 -7.00 20.37
CA GLU A 240 8.77 -8.01 20.66
C GLU A 240 9.21 -8.97 21.76
N GLU A 241 10.50 -9.31 21.82
CA GLU A 241 11.03 -10.21 22.85
C GLU A 241 11.03 -9.60 24.26
N ASP A 242 11.03 -8.27 24.37
CA ASP A 242 11.11 -7.59 25.67
C ASP A 242 9.76 -7.48 26.36
N VAL A 243 8.68 -7.82 25.66
CA VAL A 243 7.31 -7.59 26.10
C VAL A 243 6.41 -8.80 25.91
N LYS A 244 5.45 -8.95 26.81
CA LYS A 244 4.29 -9.81 26.63
C LYS A 244 3.08 -8.98 26.24
N VAL A 245 2.52 -9.22 25.06
CA VAL A 245 1.37 -8.48 24.55
C VAL A 245 0.08 -9.25 24.79
N ASN A 246 -0.95 -8.56 25.30
CA ASN A 246 -2.20 -9.19 25.72
C ASN A 246 -3.14 -9.61 24.58
N LYS A 247 -2.93 -9.10 23.36
CA LYS A 247 -3.64 -9.50 22.15
C LYS A 247 -2.81 -9.16 20.90
N LYS A 248 -3.11 -9.81 19.78
CA LYS A 248 -2.45 -9.52 18.51
C LYS A 248 -2.77 -8.10 18.02
N VAL A 249 -1.81 -7.53 17.31
CA VAL A 249 -1.90 -6.25 16.60
C VAL A 249 -1.51 -6.50 15.13
N PRO A 250 -1.85 -5.61 14.17
CA PRO A 250 -1.44 -5.69 12.79
C PRO A 250 0.07 -5.80 12.68
N PHE A 251 0.48 -6.67 11.77
CA PHE A 251 1.86 -6.84 11.41
C PHE A 251 2.12 -6.10 10.10
N HIS A 252 3.13 -5.23 10.13
CA HIS A 252 3.65 -4.51 8.98
C HIS A 252 5.05 -5.02 8.65
N ASN A 253 5.36 -5.10 7.37
CA ASN A 253 6.71 -5.39 6.92
C ASN A 253 7.17 -4.22 6.06
N TYR A 254 7.98 -3.34 6.65
CA TYR A 254 8.42 -2.09 6.03
C TYR A 254 9.03 -2.35 4.65
N ASN A 255 9.89 -3.36 4.55
CA ASN A 255 10.56 -3.70 3.29
C ASN A 255 9.58 -4.17 2.21
N LYS A 256 8.57 -4.96 2.56
CA LYS A 256 7.52 -5.39 1.62
C LYS A 256 6.62 -4.23 1.19
N GLU A 257 6.42 -3.27 2.07
CA GLU A 257 5.51 -2.14 1.84
C GLU A 257 6.17 -0.99 1.07
N HIS A 258 7.51 -0.89 1.08
CA HIS A 258 8.23 0.25 0.51
C HIS A 258 9.19 -0.12 -0.62
N TYR A 259 9.63 -1.37 -0.74
CA TYR A 259 10.67 -1.77 -1.68
C TYR A 259 10.23 -2.92 -2.56
N THR A 260 10.94 -3.08 -3.68
CA THR A 260 10.73 -4.16 -4.65
C THR A 260 11.96 -5.05 -4.64
N TYR A 261 11.76 -6.37 -4.55
CA TYR A 261 12.85 -7.32 -4.56
C TYR A 261 12.71 -8.34 -5.68
N ILE A 262 13.82 -8.58 -6.37
CA ILE A 262 13.98 -9.58 -7.42
C ILE A 262 15.04 -10.61 -7.03
N THR A 263 15.08 -11.73 -7.75
CA THR A 263 16.12 -12.77 -7.68
C THR A 263 16.68 -13.08 -9.05
N PHE A 264 17.90 -13.61 -9.07
CA PHE A 264 18.65 -13.97 -10.26
C PHE A 264 18.65 -15.50 -10.41
N PRO A 265 17.73 -16.08 -11.19
CA PRO A 265 17.62 -17.54 -11.33
C PRO A 265 18.75 -18.15 -12.17
N LYS A 266 19.46 -17.33 -12.94
CA LYS A 266 20.59 -17.66 -13.83
C LYS A 266 21.61 -16.50 -13.79
N ASP A 267 22.76 -16.72 -14.40
CA ASP A 267 23.72 -15.63 -14.63
C ASP A 267 23.12 -14.62 -15.62
N THR A 268 23.17 -13.33 -15.28
CA THR A 268 22.41 -12.28 -15.97
C THR A 268 23.31 -11.12 -16.36
N ASP A 269 23.16 -10.70 -17.63
CA ASP A 269 23.85 -9.53 -18.18
C ASP A 269 23.35 -8.23 -17.54
N VAL A 270 24.25 -7.26 -17.45
CA VAL A 270 23.97 -5.92 -16.95
C VAL A 270 23.96 -4.95 -18.12
N TYR A 271 23.02 -4.02 -18.11
CA TYR A 271 22.80 -3.07 -19.18
C TYR A 271 22.99 -1.64 -18.66
N ASN A 272 23.51 -0.78 -19.52
CA ASN A 272 23.53 0.66 -19.34
C ASN A 272 22.14 1.26 -19.63
N ALA A 273 21.95 2.52 -19.25
CA ALA A 273 20.72 3.27 -19.53
C ALA A 273 20.42 3.45 -21.03
N ASP A 274 21.43 3.30 -21.90
CA ASP A 274 21.28 3.37 -23.36
C ASP A 274 20.96 2.01 -24.02
N GLY A 275 20.82 0.95 -23.21
CA GLY A 275 20.50 -0.40 -23.65
C GLY A 275 21.68 -1.20 -24.19
N THR A 276 22.91 -0.70 -24.09
CA THR A 276 24.13 -1.47 -24.34
C THR A 276 24.46 -2.38 -23.14
N ILE A 277 25.10 -3.52 -23.40
CA ILE A 277 25.57 -4.43 -22.33
C ILE A 277 26.84 -3.84 -21.70
N GLN A 278 26.90 -3.82 -20.37
CA GLN A 278 28.12 -3.49 -19.63
C GLN A 278 29.14 -4.63 -19.76
N ASP A 279 30.35 -4.31 -20.17
CA ASP A 279 31.45 -5.28 -20.18
C ASP A 279 32.15 -5.32 -18.82
N HIS A 280 32.08 -6.48 -18.18
CA HIS A 280 32.80 -6.78 -16.93
C HIS A 280 33.83 -7.89 -17.16
N ASN A 281 34.61 -7.81 -18.24
CA ASN A 281 35.59 -8.81 -18.65
C ASN A 281 34.95 -10.20 -18.82
N GLY A 282 33.75 -10.23 -19.41
CA GLY A 282 32.97 -11.45 -19.60
C GLY A 282 32.26 -12.01 -18.35
N GLN A 283 32.39 -11.36 -17.19
CA GLN A 283 31.61 -11.73 -16.00
C GLN A 283 30.19 -11.15 -16.06
N LYS A 284 29.25 -11.85 -15.43
CA LYS A 284 27.84 -11.47 -15.28
C LYS A 284 27.47 -11.38 -13.81
N ILE A 285 26.31 -10.83 -13.48
CA ILE A 285 25.74 -11.05 -12.15
C ILE A 285 25.43 -12.54 -12.04
N SER A 286 26.08 -13.23 -11.09
CA SER A 286 25.87 -14.67 -10.90
C SER A 286 24.43 -14.99 -10.52
N LYS A 287 24.00 -16.23 -10.75
CA LYS A 287 22.82 -16.78 -10.11
C LYS A 287 22.95 -16.67 -8.58
N GLN A 288 22.04 -15.94 -7.94
CA GLN A 288 22.06 -15.74 -6.48
C GLN A 288 20.72 -16.15 -5.87
N LYS A 289 20.79 -16.84 -4.72
CA LYS A 289 19.61 -17.10 -3.88
C LYS A 289 19.19 -15.85 -3.07
N GLY A 290 20.05 -14.84 -3.00
CA GLY A 290 19.77 -13.57 -2.33
C GLY A 290 18.72 -12.73 -3.06
N GLN A 291 18.03 -11.90 -2.28
CA GLN A 291 17.02 -10.97 -2.78
C GLN A 291 17.68 -9.61 -3.00
N LEU A 292 17.54 -9.05 -4.20
CA LEU A 292 18.16 -7.79 -4.57
C LEU A 292 17.12 -6.71 -4.81
N LYS A 293 17.38 -5.53 -4.26
CA LYS A 293 16.49 -4.40 -4.28
C LYS A 293 16.55 -3.67 -5.63
N VAL A 294 15.38 -3.32 -6.14
CA VAL A 294 15.19 -2.52 -7.36
C VAL A 294 14.21 -1.38 -7.07
N ASP A 295 14.34 -0.27 -7.77
CA ASP A 295 13.55 0.95 -7.52
C ASP A 295 12.82 1.50 -8.76
N LYS A 296 13.21 1.10 -9.98
CA LYS A 296 12.54 1.49 -11.22
C LYS A 296 12.24 0.30 -12.10
N PHE A 297 11.16 0.43 -12.85
CA PHE A 297 10.77 -0.49 -13.92
C PHE A 297 10.54 0.36 -15.18
N VAL A 298 11.27 0.08 -16.25
CA VAL A 298 11.41 1.01 -17.38
C VAL A 298 11.63 0.25 -18.68
N TYR A 299 11.06 0.74 -19.78
CA TYR A 299 11.42 0.30 -21.12
C TYR A 299 12.72 0.98 -21.56
N ILE A 300 13.69 0.17 -21.96
CA ILE A 300 14.95 0.63 -22.56
C ILE A 300 15.04 0.02 -23.96
N TRP A 301 15.43 0.84 -24.93
CA TRP A 301 15.70 0.37 -26.29
C TRP A 301 17.00 -0.42 -26.31
N VAL A 302 16.98 -1.68 -26.74
CA VAL A 302 18.16 -2.53 -26.84
C VAL A 302 18.67 -2.52 -28.29
N PRO A 303 19.79 -1.82 -28.60
CA PRO A 303 20.22 -1.65 -29.97
C PRO A 303 20.53 -2.96 -30.70
N SER A 304 21.11 -3.94 -30.00
CA SER A 304 21.45 -5.25 -30.55
C SER A 304 20.23 -6.11 -30.89
N GLU A 305 19.07 -5.82 -30.30
CA GLU A 305 17.83 -6.55 -30.53
C GLU A 305 16.82 -5.75 -31.38
N ASN A 306 17.11 -4.47 -31.65
CA ASN A 306 16.26 -3.54 -32.39
C ASN A 306 14.80 -3.50 -31.86
N LYS A 307 14.65 -3.50 -30.52
CA LYS A 307 13.35 -3.40 -29.83
C LYS A 307 13.51 -2.80 -28.44
N ALA A 308 12.41 -2.29 -27.88
CA ALA A 308 12.32 -1.91 -26.48
C ALA A 308 12.02 -3.13 -25.61
N GLU A 309 12.76 -3.28 -24.52
CA GLU A 309 12.59 -4.35 -23.54
C GLU A 309 12.38 -3.73 -22.15
N LEU A 310 11.74 -4.48 -21.26
CA LEU A 310 11.53 -4.05 -19.87
C LEU A 310 12.76 -4.37 -19.02
N PHE A 311 13.15 -3.40 -18.19
CA PHE A 311 14.28 -3.49 -17.29
C PHE A 311 13.91 -3.07 -15.87
N TYR A 312 14.58 -3.69 -14.91
CA TYR A 312 14.68 -3.19 -13.55
C TYR A 312 15.98 -2.43 -13.37
N HIS A 313 15.92 -1.29 -12.68
CA HIS A 313 17.10 -0.56 -12.22
C HIS A 313 17.61 -1.15 -10.90
N LEU A 314 18.92 -1.40 -10.81
CA LEU A 314 19.57 -1.93 -9.63
C LEU A 314 19.88 -0.83 -8.61
N VAL A 315 19.53 -1.04 -7.34
CA VAL A 315 19.87 -0.08 -6.28
C VAL A 315 21.31 -0.28 -5.77
N GLY A 316 21.79 -1.52 -5.76
CA GLY A 316 23.18 -1.84 -5.40
C GLY A 316 24.14 -1.54 -6.55
N THR A 317 25.40 -1.26 -6.22
CA THR A 317 26.46 -0.96 -7.19
C THR A 317 27.47 -2.11 -7.36
N SER A 318 27.44 -3.12 -6.50
CA SER A 318 28.35 -4.26 -6.55
C SER A 318 27.63 -5.57 -6.23
N PHE A 319 27.93 -6.62 -7.01
CA PHE A 319 27.23 -7.91 -6.96
C PHE A 319 28.19 -9.08 -7.17
N TYR A 320 27.88 -10.25 -6.61
CA TYR A 320 28.64 -11.47 -6.87
C TYR A 320 28.63 -11.82 -8.36
N ALA A 321 29.82 -12.13 -8.87
CA ALA A 321 30.07 -12.34 -10.27
C ALA A 321 30.02 -13.83 -10.65
N SER A 322 29.64 -14.12 -11.89
CA SER A 322 29.80 -15.46 -12.47
C SER A 322 31.28 -15.85 -12.52
N THR A 323 31.56 -17.16 -12.41
CA THR A 323 32.92 -17.67 -12.47
C THR A 323 33.42 -17.68 -13.91
N THR A 324 34.68 -17.27 -14.12
CA THR A 324 35.39 -17.39 -15.39
C THR A 324 36.69 -18.17 -15.18
N PRO A 325 37.40 -18.61 -16.24
CA PRO A 325 38.69 -19.29 -16.09
C PRO A 325 39.75 -18.47 -15.33
N THR A 326 39.58 -17.14 -15.26
CA THR A 326 40.53 -16.21 -14.64
C THR A 326 40.00 -15.54 -13.37
N ALA A 327 38.74 -15.76 -12.98
CA ALA A 327 38.13 -15.14 -11.80
C ALA A 327 37.15 -16.07 -11.08
N HIS A 328 37.38 -16.27 -9.78
CA HIS A 328 36.57 -17.10 -8.89
C HIS A 328 36.19 -16.33 -7.62
N TRP A 329 34.96 -16.52 -7.11
CA TRP A 329 34.41 -15.86 -5.92
C TRP A 329 34.56 -14.32 -5.91
N SER A 330 34.47 -13.70 -7.08
CA SER A 330 34.63 -12.25 -7.24
C SER A 330 33.30 -11.49 -7.23
N THR A 331 33.40 -10.17 -7.25
CA THR A 331 32.27 -9.24 -7.42
C THR A 331 32.52 -8.33 -8.61
N ILE A 332 31.45 -7.95 -9.33
CA ILE A 332 31.48 -6.89 -10.35
C ILE A 332 30.90 -5.61 -9.79
N ASN A 333 31.54 -4.47 -10.10
CA ASN A 333 31.00 -3.14 -9.86
C ASN A 333 30.27 -2.68 -11.13
N VAL A 334 28.98 -2.41 -11.01
CA VAL A 334 28.09 -2.05 -12.11
C VAL A 334 27.77 -0.55 -12.16
N GLY A 335 28.27 0.22 -11.18
CA GLY A 335 27.94 1.63 -11.02
C GLY A 335 26.50 1.86 -10.53
N HIS A 336 26.05 3.10 -10.61
CA HIS A 336 24.72 3.51 -10.13
C HIS A 336 23.62 3.40 -11.17
N ASP A 337 23.94 3.37 -12.47
CA ASP A 337 22.98 3.36 -13.57
C ASP A 337 22.98 2.00 -14.28
N ALA A 338 22.77 0.94 -13.51
CA ALA A 338 22.82 -0.44 -13.96
C ALA A 338 21.41 -1.05 -14.03
N TYR A 339 21.14 -1.76 -15.12
CA TYR A 339 19.84 -2.31 -15.43
C TYR A 339 19.92 -3.80 -15.74
N VAL A 340 18.88 -4.55 -15.38
CA VAL A 340 18.75 -5.98 -15.70
C VAL A 340 17.42 -6.23 -16.38
N LYS A 341 17.44 -7.05 -17.43
CA LYS A 341 16.25 -7.34 -18.21
C LYS A 341 15.23 -8.08 -17.34
N ALA A 342 13.98 -7.63 -17.39
CA ALA A 342 12.91 -8.15 -16.54
C ALA A 342 12.61 -9.62 -16.79
N SER A 343 12.81 -10.10 -18.03
CA SER A 343 12.62 -11.49 -18.42
C SER A 343 13.73 -12.43 -17.91
N ASP A 344 14.88 -11.89 -17.50
CA ASP A 344 16.02 -12.66 -16.99
C ASP A 344 16.05 -12.78 -15.47
N VAL A 345 15.13 -12.11 -14.78
CA VAL A 345 15.02 -12.09 -13.31
C VAL A 345 13.61 -12.48 -12.87
N LYS A 346 13.45 -12.76 -11.57
CA LYS A 346 12.15 -13.12 -11.00
C LYS A 346 11.78 -12.17 -9.87
N PHE A 347 10.61 -11.53 -9.97
CA PHE A 347 10.00 -10.81 -8.86
C PHE A 347 9.73 -11.77 -7.69
N VAL A 348 10.11 -11.36 -6.48
CA VAL A 348 9.98 -12.17 -5.27
C VAL A 348 8.85 -11.64 -4.39
N TYR A 349 8.99 -10.41 -3.92
CA TYR A 349 7.99 -9.73 -3.10
C TYR A 349 8.21 -8.22 -3.13
N GLY A 350 7.24 -7.52 -2.55
CA GLY A 350 7.32 -6.10 -2.29
C GLY A 350 6.30 -5.32 -3.08
N VAL A 351 6.54 -4.03 -3.21
CA VAL A 351 5.75 -3.16 -4.09
C VAL A 351 5.92 -3.63 -5.53
N LYS A 352 4.82 -3.73 -6.28
CA LYS A 352 4.90 -4.05 -7.70
C LYS A 352 5.10 -2.77 -8.48
N LEU A 353 6.29 -2.60 -9.07
CA LEU A 353 6.61 -1.44 -9.90
C LEU A 353 5.82 -1.48 -11.21
N THR A 354 5.34 -0.31 -11.63
CA THR A 354 4.75 -0.07 -12.95
C THR A 354 5.78 0.57 -13.86
N PRO A 355 5.79 0.27 -15.17
CA PRO A 355 6.70 0.91 -16.12
C PRO A 355 6.59 2.44 -16.06
N SER A 356 7.73 3.13 -15.99
CA SER A 356 7.77 4.60 -15.94
C SER A 356 7.61 5.28 -17.31
N ASN A 357 7.67 4.51 -18.38
CA ASN A 357 7.52 4.93 -19.77
C ASN A 357 6.89 3.79 -20.59
N THR A 358 6.70 4.04 -21.88
CA THR A 358 6.23 3.10 -22.89
C THR A 358 7.36 2.63 -23.80
N ASP A 359 7.12 1.54 -24.53
CA ASP A 359 7.99 1.03 -25.59
C ASP A 359 8.24 2.08 -26.70
N ALA A 360 7.19 2.80 -27.10
CA ALA A 360 7.26 3.86 -28.08
C ALA A 360 8.15 5.04 -27.63
N GLU A 361 8.04 5.43 -26.34
CA GLU A 361 8.89 6.49 -25.77
C GLU A 361 10.37 6.07 -25.71
N ALA A 362 10.65 4.80 -25.37
CA ALA A 362 12.01 4.27 -25.38
C ALA A 362 12.61 4.27 -26.79
N GLN A 363 11.84 3.86 -27.79
CA GLN A 363 12.25 3.88 -29.20
C GLN A 363 12.51 5.30 -29.69
N ALA A 364 11.61 6.25 -29.39
CA ALA A 364 11.77 7.65 -29.77
C ALA A 364 13.01 8.29 -29.12
N ALA A 365 13.28 7.99 -27.85
CA ALA A 365 14.48 8.46 -27.15
C ALA A 365 15.77 7.95 -27.81
N ALA A 366 15.80 6.67 -28.20
CA ALA A 366 16.95 6.09 -28.90
C ALA A 366 17.19 6.70 -30.28
N GLN A 367 16.12 7.05 -31.02
CA GLN A 367 16.24 7.71 -32.33
C GLN A 367 16.79 9.14 -32.19
N LYS A 368 16.36 9.88 -31.15
CA LYS A 368 16.85 11.24 -30.89
C LYS A 368 18.35 11.27 -30.58
N ASN A 369 18.85 10.27 -29.85
CA ASN A 369 20.27 10.14 -29.53
C ASN A 369 21.15 9.75 -30.72
N LYS A 370 20.58 9.30 -31.85
CA LYS A 370 21.33 9.03 -33.10
C LYS A 370 21.53 10.29 -33.96
N LEU A 371 20.79 11.36 -33.68
CA LEU A 371 20.77 12.61 -34.46
C LEU A 371 21.64 13.71 -33.86
N ASN A 372 22.16 13.48 -32.65
CA ASN A 372 23.15 14.30 -31.95
C ASN A 372 24.45 13.51 -31.87
#